data_AF-A0A1F8KP96-F1
#
_entry.id   AF-A0A1F8KP96-F1
#
_cell.length_a   1.000
_cell.length_b   1.000
_cell.length_c   1.000
_cell.angle_alpha   90.00
_cell.angle_beta   90.00
_cell.angle_gamma   90.00
#
_symmetry.space_group_name_H-M   'P 1'
#
loop_
_entity.id
_entity.type
_entity.pdbx_description
1 polymer ?
#
loop_
_entity_poly.entity_id
_entity_poly.type
_entity_poly.pdbx_seq_one_letter_code
_entity_poly.pdbx_strand_id
1 'polypeptide(L)'
;MKWSDLEWSTKHLHIRRQVQRQKGKGLVLTEPKSAAGKRLVVLSSHTIGALQTHINLQIEEKITAGKRWQENDLIFPSVFGTPLDHSNLSKDFKESLKRAGIPEIRFHDLRHTSASLMLMQGVNPKIIQERLGHSDISLTLNTYSHVIPSMQEEAAEKLDELLVPIDVSSVVKKVSETPKVFTLKNPTAS
;
A
#
# COMPACT_ATOMS: atom_id res chain seq x y z
N MET A 1 12.07 -10.80 -3.95
CA MET A 1 12.43 -9.39 -4.16
C MET A 1 13.81 -9.17 -3.60
N LYS A 2 14.59 -8.29 -4.20
CA LYS A 2 15.94 -7.95 -3.74
C LYS A 2 16.04 -6.51 -3.25
N TRP A 3 17.02 -6.16 -2.43
CA TRP A 3 17.20 -4.76 -2.01
C TRP A 3 17.52 -3.86 -3.20
N SER A 4 18.24 -4.39 -4.20
CA SER A 4 18.46 -3.74 -5.50
C SER A 4 17.18 -3.43 -6.30
N ASP A 5 16.02 -3.96 -5.90
CA ASP A 5 14.72 -3.63 -6.51
C ASP A 5 14.06 -2.39 -5.89
N LEU A 6 14.59 -1.85 -4.78
CA LEU A 6 14.02 -0.71 -4.05
C LEU A 6 14.84 0.56 -4.25
N GLU A 7 14.19 1.60 -4.76
CA GLU A 7 14.74 2.95 -4.82
C GLU A 7 14.28 3.75 -3.60
N TRP A 8 15.21 4.03 -2.68
CA TRP A 8 14.91 4.66 -1.38
C TRP A 8 14.45 6.11 -1.51
N SER A 9 15.07 6.86 -2.42
CA SER A 9 14.80 8.29 -2.61
C SER A 9 13.36 8.55 -3.07
N THR A 10 12.90 7.74 -4.02
CA THR A 10 11.59 7.87 -4.66
C THR A 10 10.54 6.90 -4.12
N LYS A 11 10.93 5.99 -3.21
CA LYS A 11 10.07 4.97 -2.58
C LYS A 11 9.46 3.99 -3.60
N HIS A 12 10.13 3.80 -4.72
CA HIS A 12 9.70 2.92 -5.79
C HIS A 12 10.25 1.52 -5.60
N LEU A 13 9.36 0.54 -5.50
CA LEU A 13 9.71 -0.88 -5.46
C LEU A 13 9.37 -1.54 -6.80
N HIS A 14 10.37 -2.08 -7.46
CA HIS A 14 10.20 -2.80 -8.72
C HIS A 14 9.99 -4.30 -8.48
N ILE A 15 8.77 -4.78 -8.71
CA ILE A 15 8.47 -6.20 -8.65
C ILE A 15 8.88 -6.83 -9.99
N ARG A 16 10.04 -7.49 -10.02
CA ARG A 16 10.60 -8.10 -11.25
C ARG A 16 10.89 -9.59 -11.14
N ARG A 17 10.66 -10.19 -9.96
CA ARG A 17 11.05 -11.57 -9.65
C ARG A 17 10.04 -12.23 -8.74
N GLN A 18 9.92 -13.54 -8.85
CA GLN A 18 9.12 -14.41 -7.99
C GLN A 18 9.94 -15.63 -7.59
N VAL A 19 9.60 -16.25 -6.46
CA VAL A 19 10.19 -17.53 -6.07
C VAL A 19 9.32 -18.64 -6.63
N GLN A 20 9.93 -19.61 -7.32
CA GLN A 20 9.25 -20.80 -7.83
C GLN A 20 10.02 -22.05 -7.45
N ARG A 21 9.28 -23.12 -7.16
CA ARG A 21 9.88 -24.44 -6.97
C ARG A 21 10.09 -25.12 -8.33
N GLN A 22 11.32 -25.52 -8.61
CA GLN A 22 11.68 -26.27 -9.82
C GLN A 22 12.14 -27.68 -9.43
N LYS A 23 11.65 -28.69 -10.15
CA LYS A 23 12.03 -30.10 -9.92
C LYS A 23 13.55 -30.26 -10.09
N GLY A 24 14.20 -30.82 -9.07
CA GLY A 24 15.65 -31.03 -9.06
C GLY A 24 16.52 -29.81 -8.74
N LYS A 25 15.96 -28.59 -8.68
CA LYS A 25 16.71 -27.35 -8.37
C LYS A 25 16.26 -26.64 -7.09
N GLY A 26 15.15 -27.08 -6.49
CA GLY A 26 14.63 -26.45 -5.27
C GLY A 26 13.94 -25.12 -5.55
N LEU A 27 14.08 -24.15 -4.65
CA LEU A 27 13.49 -22.81 -4.78
C LEU A 27 14.43 -21.92 -5.60
N VAL A 28 13.91 -21.37 -6.70
CA VAL A 28 14.66 -20.55 -7.64
C VAL A 28 13.93 -19.21 -7.84
N LEU A 29 14.69 -18.12 -7.91
CA LEU A 29 14.17 -16.83 -8.35
C LEU A 29 13.99 -16.85 -9.87
N THR A 30 12.77 -16.64 -10.33
CA THR A 30 12.44 -16.53 -11.76
C THR A 30 11.80 -15.18 -12.06
N GLU A 31 11.89 -14.75 -13.32
CA GLU A 31 11.13 -13.60 -13.77
C GLU A 31 9.64 -13.95 -13.89
N PRO A 32 8.73 -12.99 -13.65
CA PRO A 32 7.33 -13.14 -13.97
C PRO A 32 7.11 -13.50 -15.43
N LYS A 33 6.28 -14.51 -15.68
CA LYS A 33 5.96 -14.98 -17.04
C LYS A 33 5.13 -13.98 -17.84
N SER A 34 4.47 -13.02 -17.16
CA SER A 34 3.62 -12.01 -17.78
C SER A 34 4.14 -10.60 -17.52
N ALA A 35 3.87 -9.69 -18.46
CA ALA A 35 4.16 -8.27 -18.31
C ALA A 35 3.48 -7.68 -17.06
N ALA A 36 2.25 -8.09 -16.74
CA ALA A 36 1.53 -7.68 -15.54
C ALA A 36 2.23 -8.07 -14.22
N GLY A 37 3.06 -9.13 -14.25
CA GLY A 37 3.87 -9.53 -13.11
C GLY A 37 5.07 -8.61 -12.86
N LYS A 38 5.54 -7.88 -13.90
CA LYS A 38 6.55 -6.83 -13.80
C LYS A 38 5.86 -5.50 -13.52
N ARG A 39 5.92 -5.03 -12.28
CA ARG A 39 5.20 -3.80 -11.88
C ARG A 39 6.01 -2.92 -10.94
N LEU A 40 5.61 -1.65 -10.88
CA LEU A 40 6.13 -0.66 -9.96
C LEU A 40 5.10 -0.45 -8.85
N VAL A 41 5.56 -0.47 -7.60
CA VAL A 41 4.73 -0.16 -6.44
C VAL A 41 5.37 0.98 -5.68
N VAL A 42 4.63 2.08 -5.53
CA VAL A 42 5.03 3.20 -4.65
C VAL A 42 4.71 2.83 -3.21
N LEU A 43 5.73 2.85 -2.36
CA LEU A 43 5.64 2.54 -0.93
C LEU A 43 5.33 3.80 -0.12
N SER A 44 4.56 3.64 0.95
CA SER A 44 4.33 4.73 1.91
C SER A 44 5.58 4.97 2.76
N SER A 45 5.70 6.16 3.35
CA SER A 45 6.79 6.45 4.29
C SER A 45 6.83 5.45 5.45
N HIS A 46 5.67 4.98 5.90
CA HIS A 46 5.57 3.98 6.96
C HIS A 46 6.17 2.64 6.54
N THR A 47 5.87 2.16 5.32
CA THR A 47 6.46 0.92 4.79
C THR A 47 7.98 1.06 4.61
N ILE A 48 8.46 2.23 4.20
CA ILE A 48 9.90 2.50 4.10
C ILE A 48 10.56 2.42 5.48
N GLY A 49 9.97 3.02 6.52
CA GLY A 49 10.49 2.91 7.89
C GLY A 49 10.50 1.47 8.42
N ALA A 50 9.46 0.68 8.10
CA ALA A 50 9.44 -0.73 8.43
C ALA A 50 10.56 -1.51 7.72
N LEU A 51 10.85 -1.21 6.45
CA LEU A 51 11.95 -1.83 5.71
C LEU A 51 13.32 -1.44 6.24
N GLN A 52 13.51 -0.20 6.71
CA GLN A 52 14.74 0.21 7.39
C GLN A 52 14.95 -0.56 8.69
N THR A 53 13.90 -0.72 9.48
CA THR A 53 13.93 -1.54 10.70
C THR A 53 14.27 -2.99 10.38
N HIS A 54 13.68 -3.51 9.30
CA HIS A 54 13.92 -4.87 8.82
C HIS A 54 15.37 -5.11 8.39
N ILE A 55 16.05 -4.13 7.78
CA ILE A 55 17.49 -4.23 7.46
C ILE A 55 18.32 -4.46 8.73
N ASN A 56 18.04 -3.73 9.80
CA ASN A 56 18.79 -3.87 11.05
C ASN A 56 18.63 -5.27 11.64
N LEU A 57 17.40 -5.79 11.66
CA LEU A 57 17.12 -7.16 12.09
C LEU A 57 17.83 -8.20 11.20
N GLN A 58 17.83 -7.99 9.88
CA GLN A 58 18.50 -8.87 8.94
C GLN A 58 20.03 -8.91 9.15
N ILE A 59 20.64 -7.79 9.55
CA ILE A 59 22.07 -7.74 9.89
C ILE A 59 22.36 -8.64 11.10
N GLU A 60 21.52 -8.61 12.13
CA GLU A 60 21.64 -9.47 13.31
C GLU A 60 21.45 -10.96 12.95
N GLU A 61 20.47 -11.27 12.11
CA GLU A 61 20.24 -12.63 11.58
C GLU A 61 21.46 -13.12 10.80
N LYS A 62 22.06 -12.25 9.97
CA LYS A 62 23.25 -12.56 9.18
C LYS A 62 24.46 -12.84 10.07
N ILE A 63 24.68 -12.05 11.12
CA ILE A 63 25.75 -12.27 12.10
C ILE A 63 25.53 -13.63 12.79
N THR A 64 24.30 -13.90 13.21
CA THR A 64 23.92 -15.14 13.90
C THR A 64 24.12 -16.38 13.01
N ALA A 65 23.77 -16.29 11.72
CA ALA A 65 23.94 -17.37 10.77
C ALA A 65 25.42 -17.62 10.39
N GLY A 66 26.27 -16.60 10.49
CA GLY A 66 27.70 -16.66 10.23
C GLY A 66 28.00 -17.29 8.86
N LYS A 67 28.84 -18.33 8.83
CA LYS A 67 29.25 -19.03 7.59
C LYS A 67 28.09 -19.72 6.85
N ARG A 68 26.94 -19.91 7.48
CA ARG A 68 25.76 -20.55 6.85
C ARG A 68 24.94 -19.55 6.04
N TRP A 69 25.18 -18.25 6.21
CA TRP A 69 24.50 -17.21 5.47
C TRP A 69 24.86 -17.25 3.98
N GLN A 70 23.85 -17.23 3.13
CA GLN A 70 23.99 -17.12 1.69
C GLN A 70 23.62 -15.72 1.23
N GLU A 71 24.57 -15.02 0.63
CA GLU A 71 24.34 -13.65 0.16
C GLU A 71 23.57 -13.65 -1.16
N ASN A 72 22.25 -13.42 -1.06
CA ASN A 72 21.34 -13.39 -2.20
C ASN A 72 20.70 -12.02 -2.44
N ASP A 73 21.05 -11.01 -1.63
CA ASP A 73 20.48 -9.66 -1.67
C ASP A 73 18.95 -9.65 -1.48
N LEU A 74 18.39 -10.62 -0.75
CA LEU A 74 16.95 -10.76 -0.57
C LEU A 74 16.43 -9.79 0.50
N ILE A 75 15.29 -9.15 0.22
CA ILE A 75 14.57 -8.34 1.23
C ILE A 75 14.03 -9.25 2.35
N PHE A 76 13.43 -10.38 1.99
CA PHE A 76 12.84 -11.34 2.94
C PHE A 76 13.50 -12.72 2.76
N PRO A 77 14.72 -12.93 3.30
CA PRO A 77 15.37 -14.22 3.26
C PRO A 77 14.84 -15.17 4.35
N SER A 78 15.25 -16.43 4.28
CA SER A 78 15.26 -17.33 5.43
C SER A 78 16.37 -16.94 6.42
N VAL A 79 16.39 -17.59 7.57
CA VAL A 79 17.47 -17.47 8.58
C VAL A 79 18.87 -17.81 8.05
N PHE A 80 18.99 -18.39 6.84
CA PHE A 80 20.27 -18.68 6.18
C PHE A 80 20.49 -17.86 4.91
N GLY A 81 19.71 -16.80 4.66
CA GLY A 81 19.87 -15.96 3.46
C GLY A 81 19.26 -16.56 2.19
N THR A 82 18.55 -17.69 2.28
CA THR A 82 17.95 -18.37 1.11
C THR A 82 16.51 -17.94 0.84
N PRO A 83 15.95 -18.17 -0.36
CA PRO A 83 14.53 -17.91 -0.63
C PRO A 83 13.61 -18.68 0.31
N LEU A 84 12.58 -17.99 0.82
CA LEU A 84 11.53 -18.62 1.64
C LEU A 84 10.59 -19.48 0.79
N ASP A 85 10.25 -20.65 1.33
CA ASP A 85 9.20 -21.50 0.76
C ASP A 85 7.83 -20.93 1.11
N HIS A 86 6.92 -20.87 0.13
CA HIS A 86 5.55 -20.40 0.36
C HIS A 86 4.81 -21.20 1.45
N SER A 87 5.09 -22.49 1.57
CA SER A 87 4.48 -23.36 2.58
C SER A 87 4.96 -23.02 3.99
N ASN A 88 6.23 -22.68 4.15
CA ASN A 88 6.78 -22.25 5.43
C ASN A 88 6.22 -20.87 5.81
N LEU A 89 6.23 -19.92 4.87
CA LEU A 89 5.62 -18.61 5.06
C LEU A 89 4.14 -18.71 5.47
N SER A 90 3.39 -19.61 4.83
CA SER A 90 1.98 -19.83 5.16
C SER A 90 1.79 -20.40 6.58
N LYS A 91 2.71 -21.25 7.06
CA LYS A 91 2.67 -21.79 8.42
C LYS A 91 3.02 -20.70 9.45
N ASP A 92 4.11 -19.98 9.23
CA ASP A 92 4.57 -18.90 10.12
C ASP A 92 3.51 -17.80 10.23
N PHE A 93 2.82 -17.51 9.12
CA PHE A 93 1.69 -16.59 9.11
C PHE A 93 0.52 -17.09 9.96
N LYS A 94 0.10 -18.35 9.82
CA LYS A 94 -0.97 -18.93 10.64
C LYS A 94 -0.64 -18.93 12.13
N GLU A 95 0.62 -19.23 12.48
CA GLU A 95 1.06 -19.12 13.87
C GLU A 95 0.98 -17.69 14.38
N SER A 96 1.35 -16.71 13.56
CA SER A 96 1.24 -15.29 13.89
C SER A 96 -0.21 -14.87 14.11
N LEU A 97 -1.14 -15.31 13.26
CA LEU A 97 -2.59 -15.08 13.44
C LEU A 97 -3.09 -15.66 14.77
N LYS A 98 -2.69 -16.90 15.09
CA LYS A 98 -3.06 -17.58 16.33
C LYS A 98 -2.53 -16.83 17.56
N ARG A 99 -1.28 -16.35 17.53
CA ARG A 99 -0.69 -15.55 18.62
C ARG A 99 -1.38 -14.19 18.78
N ALA A 100 -1.84 -13.60 17.68
CA ALA A 100 -2.58 -12.35 17.68
C ALA A 100 -4.07 -12.52 18.05
N GLY A 101 -4.57 -13.74 18.18
CA GLY A 101 -5.97 -14.02 18.53
C GLY A 101 -6.97 -13.66 17.44
N ILE A 102 -6.55 -13.60 16.17
CA ILE A 102 -7.41 -13.25 15.04
C ILE A 102 -7.80 -14.48 14.21
N PRO A 103 -8.94 -14.42 13.49
CA PRO A 103 -9.39 -15.53 12.65
C PRO A 103 -8.33 -15.98 11.63
N GLU A 104 -8.33 -17.28 11.34
CA GLU A 104 -7.44 -17.82 10.33
C GLU A 104 -7.85 -17.30 8.94
N ILE A 105 -6.95 -16.53 8.33
CA ILE A 105 -7.03 -16.08 6.95
C ILE A 105 -5.83 -16.59 6.17
N ARG A 106 -5.93 -16.64 4.84
CA ARG A 106 -4.84 -17.05 3.95
C ARG A 106 -3.90 -15.87 3.73
N PHE A 107 -2.64 -16.16 3.41
CA PHE A 107 -1.64 -15.12 3.18
C PHE A 107 -2.03 -14.17 2.02
N HIS A 108 -2.70 -14.68 0.98
CA HIS A 108 -3.20 -13.85 -0.12
C HIS A 108 -4.38 -12.96 0.26
N ASP A 109 -5.08 -13.25 1.36
CA ASP A 109 -6.20 -12.42 1.81
C ASP A 109 -5.74 -11.04 2.25
N LEU A 110 -4.49 -10.89 2.73
CA LEU A 110 -3.88 -9.58 2.99
C LEU A 110 -3.91 -8.66 1.76
N ARG A 111 -3.68 -9.25 0.57
CA ARG A 111 -3.74 -8.52 -0.69
C ARG A 111 -5.16 -8.09 -1.02
N HIS A 112 -6.14 -8.96 -0.75
CA HIS A 112 -7.55 -8.65 -0.92
C HIS A 112 -8.00 -7.55 0.05
N THR A 113 -7.63 -7.63 1.33
CA THR A 113 -7.90 -6.59 2.32
C THR A 113 -7.32 -5.24 1.90
N SER A 114 -6.07 -5.19 1.42
CA SER A 114 -5.47 -3.95 0.93
C SER A 114 -6.27 -3.35 -0.24
N ALA A 115 -6.77 -4.18 -1.14
CA ALA A 115 -7.58 -3.75 -2.27
C ALA A 115 -8.95 -3.21 -1.82
N SER A 116 -9.64 -3.91 -0.93
CA SER A 116 -10.91 -3.46 -0.34
C SER A 116 -10.75 -2.11 0.35
N LEU A 117 -9.71 -1.95 1.18
CA LEU A 117 -9.45 -0.69 1.88
C LEU A 117 -9.20 0.47 0.92
N MET A 118 -8.42 0.25 -0.15
CA MET A 118 -8.21 1.28 -1.17
C MET A 118 -9.51 1.64 -1.90
N LEU A 119 -10.35 0.65 -2.23
CA LEU A 119 -11.62 0.90 -2.90
C LEU A 119 -12.60 1.67 -2.01
N MET A 120 -12.71 1.30 -0.73
CA MET A 120 -13.54 2.00 0.25
C MET A 120 -13.09 3.45 0.47
N GLN A 121 -11.82 3.76 0.21
CA GLN A 121 -11.28 5.12 0.25
C GLN A 121 -11.42 5.86 -1.10
N GLY A 122 -12.19 5.31 -2.05
CA GLY A 122 -12.44 5.92 -3.35
C GLY A 122 -11.26 5.88 -4.32
N VAL A 123 -10.22 5.06 -4.05
CA VAL A 123 -9.09 4.93 -4.98
C VAL A 123 -9.56 4.30 -6.29
N ASN A 124 -9.13 4.89 -7.41
CA ASN A 124 -9.52 4.43 -8.73
C ASN A 124 -9.20 2.93 -8.92
N PRO A 125 -10.18 2.08 -9.30
CA PRO A 125 -9.99 0.65 -9.51
C PRO A 125 -8.85 0.30 -10.48
N LYS A 126 -8.55 1.16 -11.46
CA LYS A 126 -7.43 0.99 -12.39
C LYS A 126 -6.08 1.07 -11.66
N ILE A 127 -5.92 2.04 -10.76
CA ILE A 127 -4.71 2.20 -9.93
C ILE A 127 -4.56 0.98 -9.01
N ILE A 128 -5.66 0.52 -8.42
CA ILE A 128 -5.67 -0.70 -7.59
C ILE A 128 -5.23 -1.90 -8.44
N GLN A 129 -5.82 -2.09 -9.62
CA GLN A 129 -5.46 -3.19 -10.53
C GLN A 129 -3.98 -3.19 -10.88
N GLU A 130 -3.41 -2.04 -11.24
CA GLU A 130 -1.99 -1.89 -11.59
C GLU A 130 -1.07 -2.18 -10.40
N ARG A 131 -1.39 -1.63 -9.22
CA ARG A 131 -0.67 -1.90 -7.97
C ARG A 131 -0.70 -3.39 -7.61
N LEU A 132 -1.83 -4.06 -7.89
CA LEU A 132 -2.01 -5.48 -7.65
C LEU A 132 -1.44 -6.36 -8.79
N GLY A 133 -1.11 -5.81 -9.95
CA GLY A 133 -0.68 -6.61 -11.11
C GLY A 133 -1.71 -7.67 -11.52
N HIS A 134 -3.00 -7.41 -11.30
CA HIS A 134 -4.08 -8.28 -11.79
C HIS A 134 -4.23 -8.06 -13.29
N SER A 135 -4.14 -9.12 -14.08
CA SER A 135 -4.36 -9.05 -15.53
C SER A 135 -5.81 -8.70 -15.88
N ASP A 136 -6.75 -8.99 -14.98
CA ASP A 136 -8.17 -8.70 -15.16
C ASP A 136 -8.71 -7.80 -14.04
N ILE A 137 -9.33 -6.69 -14.42
CA ILE A 137 -9.98 -5.75 -13.51
C ILE A 137 -11.28 -6.33 -12.96
N SER A 138 -11.93 -7.22 -13.72
CA SER A 138 -13.18 -7.88 -13.35
C SER A 138 -13.00 -8.72 -12.08
N LEU A 139 -11.84 -9.35 -11.89
CA LEU A 139 -11.52 -10.05 -10.64
C LEU A 139 -11.54 -9.09 -9.44
N THR A 140 -11.06 -7.86 -9.64
CA THR A 140 -11.01 -6.84 -8.60
C THR A 140 -12.44 -6.32 -8.34
N LEU A 141 -13.16 -5.88 -9.38
CA LEU A 141 -14.51 -5.32 -9.24
C LEU A 141 -15.58 -6.33 -8.84
N ASN A 142 -15.52 -7.58 -9.34
CA ASN A 142 -16.46 -8.64 -8.95
C ASN A 142 -16.29 -9.06 -7.50
N THR A 143 -15.06 -9.01 -6.97
CA THR A 143 -14.79 -9.31 -5.55
C THR A 143 -15.32 -8.21 -4.62
N TYR A 144 -15.40 -6.97 -5.10
CA TYR A 144 -15.79 -5.80 -4.29
C TYR A 144 -17.11 -5.15 -4.72
N SER A 145 -17.95 -5.90 -5.44
CA SER A 145 -19.23 -5.43 -5.98
C SER A 145 -20.19 -4.90 -4.91
N HIS A 146 -20.06 -5.33 -3.66
CA HIS A 146 -20.86 -4.86 -2.52
C HIS A 146 -20.54 -3.42 -2.09
N VAL A 147 -19.37 -2.87 -2.46
CA VAL A 147 -18.94 -1.50 -2.13
C VAL A 147 -19.33 -0.51 -3.24
N ILE A 148 -19.65 -1.01 -4.44
CA ILE A 148 -19.97 -0.23 -5.63
C ILE A 148 -21.26 0.61 -5.49
N PRO A 149 -22.36 0.14 -4.86
CA PRO A 149 -23.60 0.90 -4.76
C PRO A 149 -23.42 2.26 -4.09
N SER A 150 -22.70 2.33 -2.96
CA SER A 150 -22.40 3.59 -2.27
C SER A 150 -21.53 4.55 -3.10
N MET A 151 -20.72 4.03 -4.04
CA MET A 151 -19.88 4.88 -4.90
C MET A 151 -20.66 5.54 -6.03
N GLN A 152 -21.80 4.99 -6.44
CA GLN A 152 -22.65 5.58 -7.48
C GLN A 152 -23.38 6.83 -6.97
N GLU A 153 -23.89 6.77 -5.74
CA GLU A 153 -24.52 7.92 -5.08
C GLU A 153 -23.50 9.06 -4.89
N GLU A 154 -22.31 8.75 -4.36
CA GLU A 154 -21.24 9.73 -4.19
C GLU A 154 -20.75 10.31 -5.53
N ALA A 155 -20.73 9.51 -6.61
CA ALA A 155 -20.35 9.99 -7.94
C ALA A 155 -21.39 10.96 -8.52
N ALA A 156 -22.68 10.70 -8.28
CA ALA A 156 -23.75 11.59 -8.69
C ALA A 156 -23.69 12.93 -7.93
N GLU A 157 -23.49 12.89 -6.61
CA GLU A 157 -23.34 14.10 -5.79
C GLU A 157 -22.13 14.94 -6.21
N LYS A 158 -20.95 14.32 -6.43
CA LYS A 158 -19.75 15.04 -6.91
C LYS A 158 -19.94 15.65 -8.29
N LEU A 159 -20.69 14.99 -9.16
CA LEU A 159 -21.00 15.53 -10.49
C LEU A 159 -21.92 16.75 -10.37
N ASP A 160 -22.92 16.69 -9.48
CA ASP A 160 -23.80 17.82 -9.18
C ASP A 160 -23.01 19.01 -8.61
N GLU A 161 -22.10 18.78 -7.65
CA GLU A 161 -21.21 19.83 -7.11
C GLU A 161 -20.35 20.53 -8.18
N LEU A 162 -19.92 19.80 -9.22
CA LEU A 162 -19.11 20.34 -10.31
C LEU A 162 -19.93 21.11 -11.36
N LEU A 163 -21.21 20.75 -11.52
CA LEU A 163 -22.09 21.29 -12.56
C LEU A 163 -23.03 22.39 -12.05
N VAL A 164 -23.33 22.42 -10.75
CA VAL A 164 -24.12 23.49 -10.15
C VAL A 164 -23.26 24.75 -10.08
N PRO A 165 -23.66 25.85 -10.76
CA PRO A 165 -22.94 27.11 -10.66
C PRO A 165 -22.89 27.53 -9.20
N ILE A 166 -21.71 27.91 -8.71
CA ILE A 166 -21.59 28.57 -7.40
C ILE A 166 -22.51 29.78 -7.45
N ASP A 167 -23.60 29.74 -6.69
CA ASP A 167 -24.43 30.91 -6.51
C ASP A 167 -23.63 31.91 -5.68
N VAL A 168 -22.91 32.79 -6.39
CA VAL A 168 -22.07 33.85 -5.84
C VAL A 168 -22.86 34.79 -4.93
N SER A 169 -24.20 34.80 -5.02
CA SER A 169 -25.05 35.59 -4.12
C SER A 169 -24.99 35.10 -2.66
N SER A 170 -24.72 33.80 -2.43
CA SER A 170 -24.54 33.21 -1.11
C SER A 170 -23.19 33.58 -0.46
N VAL A 171 -22.15 33.75 -1.27
CA VAL A 171 -20.81 34.18 -0.82
C VAL A 171 -20.80 35.66 -0.45
N VAL A 172 -21.53 36.50 -1.19
CA VAL A 172 -21.64 37.94 -0.94
C VAL A 172 -22.34 38.24 0.40
N LYS A 173 -23.38 37.46 0.78
CA LYS A 173 -24.05 37.63 2.09
C LYS A 173 -23.14 37.36 3.28
N LYS A 174 -22.20 36.42 3.16
CA LYS A 174 -21.29 36.03 4.26
C LYS A 174 -20.19 37.07 4.54
N VAL A 175 -19.88 37.93 3.58
CA VAL A 175 -18.87 39.00 3.74
C VAL A 175 -19.47 40.26 4.36
N SER A 176 -20.76 40.53 4.14
CA SER A 176 -21.46 41.71 4.67
C SER A 176 -21.77 41.68 6.18
N GLU A 177 -21.56 40.54 6.87
CA GLU A 177 -21.82 40.39 8.30
C GLU A 177 -20.59 40.57 9.21
N THR A 178 -19.48 41.11 8.69
CA THR A 178 -18.37 41.52 9.56
C THR A 178 -18.74 42.79 10.36
N PRO A 179 -18.69 42.79 11.70
CA PRO A 179 -19.08 43.95 12.49
C PRO A 179 -18.11 45.12 12.32
N LYS A 180 -18.69 46.32 12.30
CA LYS A 180 -18.05 47.63 12.18
C LYS A 180 -16.96 47.89 13.24
N VAL A 181 -15.78 48.26 12.73
CA VAL A 181 -14.91 49.38 13.15
C VAL A 181 -14.49 49.45 14.63
N PHE A 182 -13.24 49.05 14.89
CA PHE A 182 -12.46 49.43 16.08
C PHE A 182 -12.19 50.95 16.03
N THR A 183 -12.81 51.73 16.92
CA THR A 183 -12.51 53.16 17.10
C THR A 183 -11.35 53.30 18.09
N LEU A 184 -10.18 53.71 17.60
CA LEU A 184 -9.04 54.10 18.45
C LEU A 184 -9.29 55.51 19.02
N LYS A 185 -9.50 55.61 20.33
CA LYS A 185 -9.41 56.88 21.06
C LYS A 185 -7.94 57.22 21.28
N ASN A 186 -7.48 58.33 20.69
CA ASN A 186 -6.23 58.99 21.08
C ASN A 186 -6.37 59.60 22.48
N PRO A 187 -5.39 59.45 23.38
CA PRO A 187 -5.31 60.29 24.56
C PRO A 187 -4.45 61.53 24.27
N THR A 188 -5.06 62.68 24.51
CA THR A 188 -4.45 64.01 24.57
C THR A 188 -3.50 64.16 25.75
N ALA A 189 -2.50 65.01 25.54
CA ALA A 189 -1.52 65.51 26.49
C ALA A 189 -2.09 66.08 27.79
N SER A 190 -1.36 65.85 28.89
CA SER A 190 -1.04 66.81 29.96
C SER A 190 0.09 66.25 30.81
#